data_AF-A0A800EVF2-F1
#
_entry.id   AF-A0A800EVF2-F1
#
_cell.length_a   1.000
_cell.length_b   1.000
_cell.length_c   1.000
_cell.angle_alpha   90.00
_cell.angle_beta   90.00
_cell.angle_gamma   90.00
#
_symmetry.space_group_name_H-M   'P 1'
#
loop_
_entity.id
_entity.type
_entity.pdbx_description
1 polymer ?
#
loop_
_entity_poly.entity_id
_entity_poly.type
_entity_poly.pdbx_seq_one_letter_code
_entity_poly.pdbx_strand_id
1 'polypeptide(L)'
;MWERLEPGTGSVHAQTAGEVTYSRDVAPILQENCQGCHRDGQMAPMSLMTYEEARRWSSRIRDKVVNRVMPPWHMDQTVGIQDFQNDISLSDAEIDVIARWVDSGAPQGNPDDLPAPVVWPADNVWHMAEQYGRQPDLIVKSVPWTQAAEGQDQWWTPIVETGLTEDRWVTAMEVRPTLEGRRVTHHAVVYLQQEEEPGDFESVVDVPGQGSYLTEFAVGKIGDVFRENTGKLLKAGSRIAFDNHYHSVGEEVTAQTELGIWFLPRDEVPKYRVYSSALGVQQAMATLDIPPGKVTVHHAYVPIRAPVRIENYQPHMHMRGKAMSMEAILPNGQVQMLSLRFQLACELRLYRRLGACAASRHDDPHHGMARQHGRGSWQSGCDAVGRLGTTQLRRDVSRAREPDVSDG
;
A
#
# COMPACT_ATOMS: atom_id res chain seq x y z
N MET A 1 63.18 15.10 -33.32
CA MET A 1 63.29 14.68 -31.91
C MET A 1 61.88 14.73 -31.37
N TRP A 2 61.23 13.58 -31.22
CA TRP A 2 59.84 13.48 -30.77
C TRP A 2 59.88 13.13 -29.29
N GLU A 3 59.44 14.06 -28.45
CA GLU A 3 59.44 13.91 -27.00
C GLU A 3 58.18 13.13 -26.59
N ARG A 4 58.38 11.98 -25.92
CA ARG A 4 57.29 11.15 -25.39
C ARG A 4 56.67 11.88 -24.20
N LEU A 5 55.36 12.05 -24.24
CA LEU A 5 54.55 12.33 -23.05
C LEU A 5 54.39 11.02 -22.27
N GLU A 6 54.89 10.99 -21.04
CA GLU A 6 54.61 9.94 -20.05
C GLU A 6 53.11 9.99 -19.65
N PRO A 7 52.45 8.84 -19.44
CA PRO A 7 51.07 8.81 -18.97
C PRO A 7 51.01 9.24 -17.50
N GLY A 8 50.17 10.25 -17.23
CA GLY A 8 49.89 10.73 -15.88
C GLY A 8 49.39 9.60 -14.98
N THR A 9 50.10 9.39 -13.89
CA THR A 9 49.68 8.55 -12.76
C THR A 9 48.34 9.04 -12.25
N GLY A 10 47.29 8.22 -12.43
CA GLY A 10 46.01 8.42 -11.79
C GLY A 10 46.19 8.43 -10.28
N SER A 11 45.82 9.52 -9.63
CA SER A 11 45.81 9.66 -8.19
C SER A 11 44.74 8.75 -7.60
N VAL A 12 45.14 7.57 -7.15
CA VAL A 12 44.34 6.75 -6.23
C VAL A 12 44.33 7.49 -4.89
N HIS A 13 43.25 8.20 -4.60
CA HIS A 13 43.05 8.75 -3.27
C HIS A 13 42.95 7.59 -2.28
N ALA A 14 43.91 7.52 -1.36
CA ALA A 14 43.87 6.58 -0.25
C ALA A 14 42.61 6.86 0.59
N GLN A 15 41.66 5.94 0.56
CA GLN A 15 40.43 6.03 1.34
C GLN A 15 40.78 6.09 2.83
N THR A 16 40.31 7.12 3.52
CA THR A 16 40.42 7.15 4.98
C THR A 16 39.36 6.22 5.59
N ALA A 17 39.74 5.43 6.59
CA ALA A 17 38.82 4.54 7.31
C ALA A 17 37.78 5.38 8.06
N GLY A 18 36.66 5.67 7.40
CA GLY A 18 35.60 6.57 7.87
C GLY A 18 34.94 7.40 6.77
N GLU A 19 35.53 7.46 5.57
CA GLU A 19 34.97 8.20 4.44
C GLU A 19 33.85 7.41 3.76
N VAL A 20 32.64 7.96 3.74
CA VAL A 20 31.46 7.37 3.10
C VAL A 20 31.58 7.50 1.59
N THR A 21 31.43 6.41 0.86
CA THR A 21 31.59 6.37 -0.60
C THR A 21 30.37 5.81 -1.31
N TYR A 22 30.19 6.18 -2.58
CA TYR A 22 29.09 5.65 -3.39
C TYR A 22 29.18 4.12 -3.50
N SER A 23 30.32 3.60 -3.94
CA SER A 23 30.45 2.19 -4.31
C SER A 23 30.17 1.25 -3.14
N ARG A 24 30.74 1.55 -1.96
CA ARG A 24 30.65 0.69 -0.79
C ARG A 24 29.38 0.92 0.03
N ASP A 25 29.00 2.17 0.25
CA ASP A 25 28.05 2.52 1.31
C ASP A 25 26.68 2.95 0.75
N VAL A 26 26.63 3.70 -0.37
CA VAL A 26 25.37 4.24 -0.91
C VAL A 26 24.73 3.34 -1.96
N ALA A 27 25.53 2.71 -2.82
CA ALA A 27 25.03 1.86 -3.90
C ALA A 27 24.14 0.70 -3.39
N PRO A 28 24.45 0.00 -2.28
CA PRO A 28 23.55 -1.01 -1.72
C PRO A 28 22.19 -0.43 -1.31
N ILE A 29 22.19 0.75 -0.66
CA ILE A 29 20.95 1.42 -0.21
C ILE A 29 20.08 1.78 -1.42
N LEU A 30 20.69 2.33 -2.49
CA LEU A 30 19.96 2.68 -3.70
C LEU A 30 19.43 1.44 -4.44
N GLN A 31 20.21 0.36 -4.50
CA GLN A 31 19.77 -0.91 -5.12
C GLN A 31 18.53 -1.46 -4.43
N GLU A 32 18.52 -1.49 -3.10
CA GLU A 32 17.44 -2.06 -2.30
C GLU A 32 16.19 -1.16 -2.31
N ASN A 33 16.35 0.15 -2.14
CA ASN A 33 15.23 1.04 -1.82
C ASN A 33 14.81 1.98 -2.94
N CYS A 34 15.64 2.20 -3.97
CA CYS A 34 15.42 3.25 -4.97
C CYS A 34 15.34 2.71 -6.40
N GLN A 35 16.21 1.79 -6.79
CA GLN A 35 16.36 1.34 -8.18
C GLN A 35 15.13 0.57 -8.71
N GLY A 36 14.26 0.07 -7.83
CA GLY A 36 12.97 -0.49 -8.25
C GLY A 36 12.10 0.50 -9.03
N CYS A 37 12.16 1.79 -8.68
CA CYS A 37 11.48 2.87 -9.40
C CYS A 37 12.43 3.75 -10.23
N HIS A 38 13.68 3.89 -9.80
CA HIS A 38 14.71 4.73 -10.42
C HIS A 38 15.62 3.96 -11.39
N ARG A 39 14.99 3.32 -12.37
CA ARG A 39 15.68 2.68 -13.50
C ARG A 39 14.91 2.97 -14.79
N ASP A 40 15.57 2.77 -15.93
CA ASP A 40 14.96 3.01 -17.24
C ASP A 40 13.66 2.22 -17.43
N GLY A 41 12.68 2.85 -18.08
CA GLY A 41 11.36 2.26 -18.35
C GLY A 41 10.43 2.16 -17.12
N GLN A 42 10.86 2.64 -15.95
CA GLN A 42 10.06 2.71 -14.73
C GLN A 42 9.56 4.14 -14.46
N MET A 43 8.81 4.31 -13.38
CA MET A 43 8.02 5.53 -13.12
C MET A 43 8.88 6.77 -12.80
N ALA A 44 10.08 6.60 -12.22
CA ALA A 44 10.86 7.76 -11.83
C ALA A 44 11.40 8.49 -13.06
N PRO A 45 11.42 9.84 -13.07
CA PRO A 45 11.86 10.62 -14.22
C PRO A 45 13.39 10.61 -14.42
N MET A 46 14.13 9.86 -13.59
CA MET A 46 15.58 9.71 -13.66
C MET A 46 16.02 8.34 -13.16
N SER A 47 17.04 7.79 -13.81
CA SER A 47 17.77 6.61 -13.35
C SER A 47 18.70 6.95 -12.18
N LEU A 48 18.88 5.99 -11.28
CA LEU A 48 19.87 5.96 -10.19
C LEU A 48 20.68 4.65 -10.22
N MET A 49 20.84 4.06 -11.41
CA MET A 49 21.50 2.77 -11.60
C MET A 49 23.02 2.87 -11.53
N THR A 50 23.59 4.02 -11.88
CA THR A 50 25.04 4.28 -11.94
C THR A 50 25.46 5.43 -11.02
N TYR A 51 26.76 5.48 -10.71
CA TYR A 51 27.33 6.57 -9.91
C TYR A 51 27.12 7.93 -10.57
N GLU A 52 27.35 8.04 -11.87
CA GLU A 52 27.26 9.27 -12.63
C GLU A 52 25.84 9.84 -12.59
N GLU A 53 24.84 8.96 -12.65
CA GLU A 53 23.43 9.29 -12.54
C GLU A 53 23.07 9.73 -11.11
N ALA A 54 23.44 8.95 -10.10
CA ALA A 54 23.17 9.28 -8.71
C ALA A 54 23.86 10.59 -8.27
N ARG A 55 25.12 10.79 -8.65
CA ARG A 55 25.90 12.00 -8.34
C ARG A 55 25.24 13.26 -8.88
N ARG A 56 24.68 13.22 -10.10
CA ARG A 56 23.97 14.35 -10.72
C ARG A 56 22.79 14.83 -9.87
N TRP A 57 22.13 13.91 -9.17
CA TRP A 57 20.96 14.19 -8.36
C TRP A 57 21.24 14.21 -6.85
N SER A 58 22.49 14.00 -6.43
CA SER A 58 22.93 13.88 -5.03
C SER A 58 22.27 14.86 -4.06
N SER A 59 22.32 16.17 -4.32
CA SER A 59 21.66 17.19 -3.48
C SER A 59 20.15 16.97 -3.36
N ARG A 60 19.46 16.63 -4.45
CA ARG A 60 18.01 16.34 -4.41
C ARG A 60 17.72 15.02 -3.71
N ILE A 61 18.57 14.01 -3.88
CA ILE A 61 18.44 12.73 -3.18
C ILE A 61 18.50 12.98 -1.67
N ARG A 62 19.54 13.69 -1.19
CA ARG A 62 19.69 14.09 0.21
C ARG A 62 18.44 14.78 0.74
N ASP A 63 17.98 15.82 0.04
CA ASP A 63 16.80 16.58 0.46
C ASP A 63 15.56 15.68 0.58
N LYS A 64 15.37 14.73 -0.33
CA LYS A 64 14.20 13.84 -0.31
C LYS A 64 14.29 12.78 0.77
N VAL A 65 15.47 12.21 1.04
CA VAL A 65 15.63 11.17 2.08
C VAL A 65 15.62 11.78 3.48
N VAL A 66 16.28 12.92 3.70
CA VAL A 66 16.32 13.58 5.01
C VAL A 66 14.93 14.06 5.43
N ASN A 67 14.12 14.54 4.48
CA ASN A 67 12.74 14.92 4.74
C ASN A 67 11.75 13.74 4.69
N ARG A 68 12.24 12.48 4.59
CA ARG A 68 11.42 11.25 4.51
C ARG A 68 10.32 11.33 3.45
N VAL A 69 10.62 12.03 2.35
CA VAL A 69 9.75 12.10 1.17
C VAL A 69 9.98 10.89 0.28
N MET A 70 11.22 10.38 0.24
CA MET A 70 11.62 9.19 -0.51
C MET A 70 12.39 8.21 0.38
N PRO A 71 12.19 6.89 0.19
CA PRO A 71 11.10 6.27 -0.58
C PRO A 71 9.72 6.71 -0.04
N PRO A 72 8.66 6.67 -0.86
CA PRO A 72 7.35 7.22 -0.49
C PRO A 72 6.66 6.34 0.57
N TRP A 73 7.14 6.41 1.81
CA TRP A 73 6.69 5.64 2.96
C TRP A 73 6.34 6.58 4.11
N HIS A 74 5.20 7.27 3.97
CA HIS A 74 4.86 8.34 4.89
C HIS A 74 4.15 7.89 6.17
N MET A 75 4.56 6.73 6.69
CA MET A 75 4.08 6.22 7.96
C MET A 75 4.78 6.88 9.13
N ASP A 76 4.02 7.13 10.19
CA ASP A 76 4.59 7.54 11.46
C ASP A 76 5.37 6.35 12.07
N GLN A 77 6.66 6.56 12.35
CA GLN A 77 7.54 5.51 12.88
C GLN A 77 7.48 5.35 14.41
N THR A 78 6.59 6.09 15.09
CA THR A 78 6.53 6.17 16.56
C THR A 78 5.21 5.69 17.15
N VAL A 79 4.13 5.65 16.36
CA VAL A 79 2.80 5.24 16.83
C VAL A 79 2.13 4.22 15.92
N GLY A 80 1.26 3.41 16.49
CA GLY A 80 0.56 2.36 15.76
C GLY A 80 1.45 1.15 15.45
N ILE A 81 1.10 0.41 14.41
CA ILE A 81 1.85 -0.76 13.97
C ILE A 81 3.09 -0.29 13.21
N GLN A 82 4.23 -0.93 13.49
CA GLN A 82 5.55 -0.59 12.93
C GLN A 82 6.13 -1.73 12.08
N ASP A 83 5.80 -2.97 12.40
CA ASP A 83 6.30 -4.14 11.66
C ASP A 83 5.46 -4.42 10.40
N PHE A 84 5.71 -3.67 9.33
CA PHE A 84 5.11 -3.90 8.01
C PHE A 84 5.92 -4.93 7.22
N GLN A 85 5.23 -5.83 6.51
CA GLN A 85 5.90 -6.83 5.65
C GLN A 85 6.61 -6.22 4.44
N ASN A 86 6.17 -5.04 4.01
CA ASN A 86 6.61 -4.34 2.82
C ASN A 86 7.16 -2.95 3.17
N ASP A 87 7.80 -2.82 4.34
CA ASP A 87 8.46 -1.57 4.72
C ASP A 87 9.62 -1.29 3.77
N ILE A 88 9.50 -0.19 3.02
CA ILE A 88 10.51 0.31 2.09
C ILE A 88 11.17 1.59 2.63
N SER A 89 10.96 1.93 3.90
CA SER A 89 11.54 3.13 4.48
C SER A 89 13.02 2.96 4.74
N LEU A 90 13.73 4.09 4.66
CA LEU A 90 15.11 4.16 5.10
C LEU A 90 15.17 4.30 6.62
N SER A 91 16.09 3.55 7.22
CA SER A 91 16.53 3.75 8.60
C SER A 91 17.28 5.09 8.75
N ASP A 92 17.34 5.61 9.97
CA ASP A 92 18.11 6.84 10.26
C ASP A 92 19.59 6.68 9.89
N ALA A 93 20.15 5.47 10.04
CA ALA A 93 21.53 5.18 9.68
C ALA A 93 21.75 5.24 8.16
N GLU A 94 20.84 4.71 7.35
CA GLU A 94 20.91 4.80 5.90
C GLU A 94 20.75 6.24 5.39
N ILE A 95 19.83 7.01 6.00
CA ILE A 95 19.66 8.43 5.69
C ILE A 95 20.95 9.19 6.01
N ASP A 96 21.57 8.92 7.16
CA ASP A 96 22.84 9.55 7.57
C ASP A 96 24.00 9.18 6.63
N VAL A 97 24.08 7.93 6.16
CA VAL A 97 25.05 7.50 5.14
C VAL A 97 24.87 8.32 3.87
N ILE A 98 23.66 8.42 3.34
CA ILE A 98 23.39 9.22 2.13
C ILE A 98 23.72 10.69 2.38
N ALA A 99 23.31 11.25 3.51
CA ALA A 99 23.56 12.66 3.83
C ALA A 99 25.06 12.97 3.90
N ARG A 100 25.85 12.17 4.63
CA ARG A 100 27.31 12.33 4.73
C ARG A 100 28.02 12.13 3.40
N TRP A 101 27.56 11.19 2.58
CA TRP A 101 28.09 11.03 1.23
C TRP A 101 27.91 12.30 0.40
N VAL A 102 26.72 12.91 0.43
CA VAL A 102 26.48 14.16 -0.30
C VAL A 102 27.27 15.33 0.30
N ASP A 103 27.31 15.43 1.63
CA ASP A 103 28.00 16.51 2.34
C ASP A 103 29.53 16.46 2.17
N SER A 104 30.09 15.28 1.86
CA SER A 104 31.50 15.09 1.50
C SER A 104 31.81 15.28 0.00
N GLY A 105 30.84 15.74 -0.79
CA GLY A 105 31.02 16.00 -2.22
C GLY A 105 30.68 14.82 -3.13
N ALA A 106 29.96 13.83 -2.61
CA ALA A 106 29.51 12.62 -3.31
C ALA A 106 30.66 11.81 -3.93
N PRO A 107 31.69 11.40 -3.16
CA PRO A 107 32.82 10.63 -3.70
C PRO A 107 32.37 9.24 -4.19
N GLN A 108 32.94 8.78 -5.31
CA GLN A 108 32.65 7.45 -5.85
C GLN A 108 33.18 6.33 -4.94
N GLY A 109 34.41 6.51 -4.44
CA GLY A 109 35.16 5.41 -3.82
C GLY A 109 35.78 4.48 -4.86
N ASN A 110 36.14 3.27 -4.42
CA ASN A 110 36.70 2.25 -5.30
C ASN A 110 35.56 1.56 -6.07
N PRO A 111 35.55 1.57 -7.41
CA PRO A 111 34.55 0.85 -8.20
C PRO A 111 34.48 -0.65 -7.91
N ASP A 112 35.57 -1.27 -7.45
CA ASP A 112 35.58 -2.71 -7.11
C ASP A 112 34.76 -3.04 -5.84
N ASP A 113 34.42 -2.03 -5.04
CA ASP A 113 33.57 -2.20 -3.84
C ASP A 113 32.07 -2.18 -4.20
N LEU A 114 31.70 -2.01 -5.48
CA LEU A 114 30.30 -1.99 -5.90
C LEU A 114 29.62 -3.35 -5.62
N PRO A 115 28.39 -3.36 -5.08
CA PRO A 115 27.61 -4.57 -5.02
C PRO A 115 27.31 -5.09 -6.43
N ALA A 116 27.12 -6.40 -6.55
CA ALA A 116 26.69 -7.01 -7.80
C ALA A 116 25.39 -6.31 -8.28
N PRO A 117 25.31 -5.89 -9.56
CA PRO A 117 24.11 -5.26 -10.08
C PRO A 117 22.88 -6.16 -9.89
N VAL A 118 21.77 -5.58 -9.44
CA VAL A 118 20.50 -6.29 -9.36
C VAL A 118 20.06 -6.69 -10.77
N VAL A 119 19.80 -7.99 -10.96
CA VAL A 119 19.22 -8.49 -12.21
C VAL A 119 17.72 -8.29 -12.12
N TRP A 120 17.24 -7.23 -12.75
CA TRP A 120 15.82 -6.92 -12.76
C TRP A 120 15.05 -7.86 -13.68
N PRO A 121 13.82 -8.26 -13.30
CA PRO A 121 12.92 -8.97 -14.20
C PRO A 121 12.68 -8.16 -15.47
N ALA A 122 12.51 -8.86 -16.60
CA ALA A 122 12.16 -8.20 -17.86
C ALA A 122 10.91 -7.32 -17.66
N ASP A 123 10.87 -6.13 -18.28
CA ASP A 123 9.89 -5.10 -17.90
C ASP A 123 8.42 -5.50 -18.13
N ASN A 124 8.14 -6.59 -18.84
CA ASN A 124 6.79 -7.08 -19.10
C ASN A 124 6.50 -8.48 -18.52
N VAL A 125 7.03 -8.79 -17.32
CA VAL A 125 6.67 -10.01 -16.58
C VAL A 125 5.50 -9.78 -15.62
N TRP A 126 4.90 -10.89 -15.18
CA TRP A 126 4.04 -10.92 -14.00
C TRP A 126 4.94 -11.17 -12.80
N HIS A 127 5.06 -10.22 -11.88
CA HIS A 127 5.93 -10.32 -10.71
C HIS A 127 5.54 -11.52 -9.82
N MET A 128 4.25 -11.77 -9.67
CA MET A 128 3.75 -12.89 -8.86
C MET A 128 3.97 -14.26 -9.53
N ALA A 129 4.30 -14.31 -10.84
CA ALA A 129 4.51 -15.59 -11.50
C ALA A 129 5.71 -16.37 -10.95
N GLU A 130 6.77 -15.67 -10.54
CA GLU A 130 7.92 -16.29 -9.88
C GLU A 130 7.54 -16.84 -8.50
N GLN A 131 6.84 -16.03 -7.70
CA GLN A 131 6.40 -16.41 -6.36
C GLN A 131 5.51 -17.66 -6.37
N TYR A 132 4.62 -17.78 -7.37
CA TYR A 132 3.71 -18.93 -7.48
C TYR A 132 4.23 -20.04 -8.40
N GLY A 133 5.39 -19.86 -9.03
CA GLY A 133 5.96 -20.81 -10.00
C GLY A 133 5.10 -21.04 -11.25
N ARG A 134 4.18 -20.12 -11.56
CA ARG A 134 3.19 -20.25 -12.65
C ARG A 134 2.61 -18.90 -13.08
N GLN A 135 2.23 -18.80 -14.34
CA GLN A 135 1.51 -17.65 -14.91
C GLN A 135 0.11 -17.50 -14.27
N PRO A 136 -0.53 -16.30 -14.37
CA PRO A 136 -1.90 -16.12 -13.91
C PRO A 136 -2.85 -17.13 -14.56
N ASP A 137 -3.83 -17.62 -13.81
CA ASP A 137 -4.87 -18.52 -14.32
C ASP A 137 -5.88 -17.80 -15.22
N LEU A 138 -6.10 -16.52 -14.94
CA LEU A 138 -7.00 -15.66 -15.69
C LEU A 138 -6.34 -14.28 -15.87
N ILE A 139 -6.42 -13.76 -17.10
CA ILE A 139 -6.00 -12.39 -17.43
C ILE A 139 -7.20 -11.66 -18.01
N VAL A 140 -7.64 -10.61 -17.33
CA VAL A 140 -8.70 -9.71 -17.80
C VAL A 140 -8.07 -8.41 -18.28
N LYS A 141 -8.37 -7.98 -19.50
CA LYS A 141 -7.77 -6.78 -20.10
C LYS A 141 -8.82 -5.68 -20.25
N SER A 142 -8.47 -4.45 -19.87
CA SER A 142 -9.30 -3.29 -20.13
C SER A 142 -9.45 -3.05 -21.63
N VAL A 143 -10.47 -2.31 -22.05
CA VAL A 143 -10.50 -1.74 -23.40
C VAL A 143 -9.35 -0.72 -23.50
N PRO A 144 -8.56 -0.70 -24.60
CA PRO A 144 -7.48 0.29 -24.77
C PRO A 144 -7.99 1.73 -24.76
N TRP A 145 -7.14 2.65 -24.32
CA TRP A 145 -7.39 4.09 -24.32
C TRP A 145 -6.18 4.82 -24.86
N THR A 146 -6.41 5.84 -25.69
CA THR A 146 -5.34 6.70 -26.21
C THR A 146 -5.36 8.02 -25.45
N GLN A 147 -4.36 8.23 -24.59
CA GLN A 147 -4.20 9.46 -23.83
C GLN A 147 -3.56 10.52 -24.73
N ALA A 148 -4.21 11.69 -24.81
CA ALA A 148 -3.70 12.83 -25.57
C ALA A 148 -2.37 13.34 -24.99
N ALA A 149 -1.52 13.86 -25.87
CA ALA A 149 -0.23 14.45 -25.51
C ALA A 149 -0.33 15.57 -24.46
N GLU A 150 -1.40 16.36 -24.53
CA GLU A 150 -1.71 17.44 -23.60
C GLU A 150 -3.19 17.35 -23.20
N GLY A 151 -3.49 17.54 -21.91
CA GLY A 151 -4.84 17.42 -21.41
C GLY A 151 -4.92 17.45 -19.89
N GLN A 152 -6.15 17.57 -19.39
CA GLN A 152 -6.44 17.26 -17.99
C GLN A 152 -6.46 15.74 -17.80
N ASP A 153 -6.30 15.32 -16.55
CA ASP A 153 -6.44 13.94 -16.14
C ASP A 153 -7.76 13.32 -16.63
N GLN A 154 -7.67 12.09 -17.13
CA GLN A 154 -8.78 11.32 -17.67
C GLN A 154 -9.02 10.05 -16.87
N TRP A 155 -10.30 9.69 -16.73
CA TRP A 155 -10.74 8.46 -16.09
C TRP A 155 -11.42 7.56 -17.12
N TRP A 156 -10.71 6.52 -17.53
CA TRP A 156 -11.24 5.53 -18.46
C TRP A 156 -11.77 4.31 -17.70
N THR A 157 -13.08 4.10 -17.81
CA THR A 157 -13.82 3.17 -16.92
C THR A 157 -14.50 1.98 -17.63
N PRO A 158 -13.77 1.15 -18.42
CA PRO A 158 -14.37 0.05 -19.14
C PRO A 158 -14.78 -1.09 -18.20
N ILE A 159 -15.92 -1.72 -18.50
CA ILE A 159 -16.41 -2.94 -17.83
C ILE A 159 -16.19 -4.12 -18.77
N VAL A 160 -15.56 -5.18 -18.27
CA VAL A 160 -15.14 -6.36 -19.04
C VAL A 160 -15.61 -7.62 -18.34
N GLU A 161 -16.19 -8.57 -19.08
CA GLU A 161 -16.59 -9.86 -18.52
C GLU A 161 -15.37 -10.72 -18.19
N THR A 162 -15.41 -11.44 -17.05
CA THR A 162 -14.31 -12.35 -16.67
C THR A 162 -14.29 -13.63 -17.50
N GLY A 163 -15.42 -14.03 -18.06
CA GLY A 163 -15.60 -15.32 -18.73
C GLY A 163 -15.64 -16.53 -17.78
N LEU A 164 -15.69 -16.31 -16.45
CA LEU A 164 -15.80 -17.39 -15.49
C LEU A 164 -17.16 -18.09 -15.61
N THR A 165 -17.12 -19.42 -15.72
CA THR A 165 -18.31 -20.28 -15.77
C THR A 165 -18.66 -20.90 -14.42
N GLU A 166 -17.81 -20.72 -13.41
CA GLU A 166 -17.96 -21.24 -12.06
C GLU A 166 -17.25 -20.33 -11.06
N ASP A 167 -17.63 -20.44 -9.80
CA ASP A 167 -17.04 -19.68 -8.70
C ASP A 167 -15.62 -20.13 -8.40
N ARG A 168 -14.70 -19.18 -8.18
CA ARG A 168 -13.29 -19.44 -7.92
C ARG A 168 -12.75 -18.57 -6.80
N TRP A 169 -11.95 -19.17 -5.92
CA TRP A 169 -11.23 -18.47 -4.86
C TRP A 169 -9.90 -17.96 -5.36
N VAL A 170 -9.64 -16.68 -5.16
CA VAL A 170 -8.41 -15.99 -5.55
C VAL A 170 -7.44 -15.98 -4.37
N THR A 171 -6.18 -16.35 -4.65
CA THR A 171 -5.04 -16.25 -3.71
C THR A 171 -4.14 -15.05 -3.99
N ALA A 172 -4.09 -14.58 -5.23
CA ALA A 172 -3.34 -13.38 -5.59
C ALA A 172 -3.88 -12.71 -6.83
N MET A 173 -3.62 -11.41 -6.94
CA MET A 173 -3.96 -10.58 -8.08
C MET A 173 -2.85 -9.59 -8.34
N GLU A 174 -2.55 -9.34 -9.61
CA GLU A 174 -1.59 -8.33 -10.04
C GLU A 174 -2.25 -7.44 -11.10
N VAL A 175 -2.12 -6.13 -10.96
CA VAL A 175 -2.62 -5.14 -11.92
C VAL A 175 -1.44 -4.51 -12.61
N ARG A 176 -1.45 -4.53 -13.93
CA ARG A 176 -0.33 -4.12 -14.77
C ARG A 176 -0.79 -3.27 -15.94
N PRO A 177 -0.40 -1.99 -16.00
CA PRO A 177 -0.47 -1.23 -17.23
C PRO A 177 0.50 -1.79 -18.28
N THR A 178 0.15 -1.71 -19.55
CA THR A 178 1.09 -2.00 -20.66
C THR A 178 2.37 -1.19 -20.50
N LEU A 179 3.48 -1.73 -21.01
CA LEU A 179 4.80 -1.09 -20.86
C LEU A 179 4.80 0.39 -21.29
N GLU A 180 4.18 0.70 -22.43
CA GLU A 180 4.00 2.07 -22.91
C GLU A 180 3.05 2.87 -22.02
N GLY A 181 1.94 2.24 -21.60
CA GLY A 181 0.90 2.86 -20.77
C GLY A 181 1.34 3.22 -19.35
N ARG A 182 2.41 2.62 -18.82
CA ARG A 182 2.95 2.95 -17.47
C ARG A 182 3.25 4.43 -17.31
N ARG A 183 3.73 5.08 -18.36
CA ARG A 183 4.13 6.50 -18.32
C ARG A 183 2.94 7.44 -18.17
N VAL A 184 1.76 7.04 -18.62
CA VAL A 184 0.53 7.83 -18.50
C VAL A 184 -0.38 7.37 -17.37
N THR A 185 -0.14 6.19 -16.78
CA THR A 185 -1.00 5.64 -15.72
C THR A 185 -0.59 6.16 -14.35
N HIS A 186 -1.44 6.99 -13.75
CA HIS A 186 -1.23 7.46 -12.38
C HIS A 186 -1.66 6.39 -11.34
N HIS A 187 -2.84 5.80 -11.53
CA HIS A 187 -3.28 4.58 -10.85
C HIS A 187 -4.37 3.89 -11.69
N ALA A 188 -4.61 2.62 -11.40
CA ALA A 188 -5.74 1.87 -11.96
C ALA A 188 -6.45 1.13 -10.82
N VAL A 189 -7.65 1.59 -10.46
CA VAL A 189 -8.49 0.90 -9.48
C VAL A 189 -9.34 -0.13 -10.20
N VAL A 190 -9.46 -1.31 -9.61
CA VAL A 190 -10.20 -2.43 -10.19
C VAL A 190 -11.34 -2.78 -9.26
N TYR A 191 -12.54 -2.85 -9.82
CA TYR A 191 -13.77 -3.23 -9.12
C TYR A 191 -14.33 -4.53 -9.68
N LEU A 192 -14.96 -5.29 -8.80
CA LEU A 192 -15.65 -6.55 -9.08
C LEU A 192 -17.15 -6.31 -9.07
N GLN A 193 -17.78 -6.59 -10.21
CA GLN A 193 -19.23 -6.64 -10.36
C GLN A 193 -19.70 -8.09 -10.32
N GLN A 194 -20.37 -8.44 -9.23
CA GLN A 194 -21.04 -9.71 -9.06
C GLN A 194 -22.19 -9.54 -8.08
N GLU A 195 -23.16 -10.45 -8.14
CA GLU A 195 -24.24 -10.50 -7.15
C GLU A 195 -23.76 -11.26 -5.91
N GLU A 196 -23.81 -10.62 -4.74
CA GLU A 196 -23.47 -11.24 -3.46
C GLU A 196 -24.75 -11.78 -2.79
N GLU A 197 -24.69 -12.99 -2.22
CA GLU A 197 -25.84 -13.59 -1.54
C GLU A 197 -25.81 -13.25 -0.03
N PRO A 198 -26.95 -13.17 0.67
CA PRO A 198 -26.97 -12.97 2.11
C PRO A 198 -26.12 -14.02 2.86
N GLY A 199 -25.01 -13.60 3.46
CA GLY A 199 -24.03 -14.48 4.12
C GLY A 199 -22.66 -14.49 3.45
N ASP A 200 -22.62 -14.13 2.16
CA ASP A 200 -21.44 -13.51 1.58
C ASP A 200 -21.31 -12.15 2.27
N PHE A 201 -20.31 -11.95 3.12
CA PHE A 201 -20.12 -10.66 3.79
C PHE A 201 -20.11 -9.54 2.74
N GLU A 202 -21.19 -8.76 2.71
CA GLU A 202 -21.42 -7.74 1.69
C GLU A 202 -20.24 -6.76 1.66
N SER A 203 -19.65 -6.58 0.49
CA SER A 203 -18.68 -5.50 0.29
C SER A 203 -19.35 -4.17 0.57
N VAL A 204 -18.80 -3.41 1.52
CA VAL A 204 -19.33 -2.09 1.88
C VAL A 204 -18.84 -1.01 0.90
N VAL A 205 -17.85 -1.33 0.05
CA VAL A 205 -17.34 -0.43 -1.00
C VAL A 205 -18.04 -0.71 -2.32
N ASP A 206 -19.36 -0.58 -2.38
CA ASP A 206 -20.03 -0.60 -3.68
C ASP A 206 -20.01 0.80 -4.29
N VAL A 207 -19.24 0.98 -5.36
CA VAL A 207 -19.25 2.21 -6.14
C VAL A 207 -20.40 2.09 -7.14
N PRO A 208 -21.40 3.00 -7.10
CA PRO A 208 -22.55 2.91 -7.99
C PRO A 208 -22.13 2.76 -9.46
N GLY A 209 -22.53 1.65 -10.08
CA GLY A 209 -22.22 1.33 -11.47
C GLY A 209 -20.85 0.69 -11.73
N GLN A 210 -19.97 0.57 -10.73
CA GLN A 210 -18.66 -0.09 -10.84
C GLN A 210 -18.52 -1.35 -10.00
N GLY A 211 -19.26 -1.48 -8.89
CA GLY A 211 -19.22 -2.67 -8.03
C GLY A 211 -18.24 -2.53 -6.86
N SER A 212 -17.80 -3.67 -6.34
CA SER A 212 -16.99 -3.77 -5.12
C SER A 212 -15.51 -3.58 -5.37
N TYR A 213 -14.79 -2.84 -4.53
CA TYR A 213 -13.32 -2.73 -4.65
C TYR A 213 -12.65 -4.12 -4.67
N LEU A 214 -11.89 -4.40 -5.73
CA LEU A 214 -11.18 -5.65 -5.93
C LEU A 214 -9.72 -5.52 -5.53
N THR A 215 -8.98 -4.66 -6.22
CA THR A 215 -7.54 -4.39 -6.07
C THR A 215 -7.20 -3.08 -6.80
N GLU A 216 -5.93 -2.68 -6.80
CA GLU A 216 -5.47 -1.54 -7.59
C GLU A 216 -4.00 -1.69 -8.00
N PHE A 217 -3.65 -0.94 -9.03
CA PHE A 217 -2.29 -0.52 -9.31
C PHE A 217 -2.12 0.94 -8.87
N ALA A 218 -1.08 1.21 -8.10
CA ALA A 218 -0.57 2.54 -7.82
C ALA A 218 0.96 2.49 -7.77
N VAL A 219 1.64 3.63 -7.83
CA VAL A 219 3.10 3.64 -7.70
C VAL A 219 3.49 3.06 -6.33
N GLY A 220 4.19 1.92 -6.33
CA GLY A 220 4.53 1.17 -5.12
C GLY A 220 3.56 0.03 -4.76
N LYS A 221 2.42 -0.10 -5.44
CA LYS A 221 1.47 -1.22 -5.30
C LYS A 221 1.15 -1.82 -6.66
N ILE A 222 1.52 -3.09 -6.83
CA ILE A 222 1.27 -3.84 -8.07
C ILE A 222 0.12 -4.85 -7.96
N GLY A 223 -0.45 -5.03 -6.76
CA GLY A 223 -1.57 -5.95 -6.52
C GLY A 223 -1.60 -6.51 -5.10
N ASP A 224 -2.37 -7.58 -4.92
CA ASP A 224 -2.68 -8.18 -3.62
C ASP A 224 -2.29 -9.66 -3.57
N VAL A 225 -1.64 -10.06 -2.48
CA VAL A 225 -1.35 -11.48 -2.16
C VAL A 225 -2.06 -11.80 -0.86
N PHE A 226 -2.89 -12.84 -0.90
CA PHE A 226 -3.66 -13.29 0.26
C PHE A 226 -2.90 -14.37 1.02
N ARG A 227 -3.10 -14.41 2.33
CA ARG A 227 -2.48 -15.40 3.21
C ARG A 227 -3.06 -16.79 2.99
N GLU A 228 -2.31 -17.79 3.42
CA GLU A 228 -2.82 -19.15 3.57
C GLU A 228 -4.16 -19.19 4.31
N ASN A 229 -5.04 -20.09 3.86
CA ASN A 229 -6.41 -20.25 4.35
C ASN A 229 -7.29 -19.00 4.18
N THR A 230 -6.89 -18.05 3.34
CA THR A 230 -7.69 -16.87 2.98
C THR A 230 -7.82 -16.74 1.47
N GLY A 231 -8.93 -16.16 1.01
CA GLY A 231 -9.10 -15.86 -0.41
C GLY A 231 -10.27 -14.93 -0.67
N LYS A 232 -10.25 -14.26 -1.82
CA LYS A 232 -11.36 -13.44 -2.31
C LYS A 232 -12.17 -14.24 -3.33
N LEU A 233 -13.51 -14.20 -3.24
CA LEU A 233 -14.39 -14.98 -4.12
C LEU A 233 -14.72 -14.21 -5.40
N LEU A 234 -14.48 -14.83 -6.55
CA LEU A 234 -15.00 -14.40 -7.85
C LEU A 234 -16.07 -15.39 -8.30
N LYS A 235 -17.28 -14.90 -8.55
CA LYS A 235 -18.41 -15.72 -8.99
C LYS A 235 -18.42 -15.94 -10.50
N ALA A 236 -19.09 -17.00 -10.93
CA ALA A 236 -19.44 -17.21 -12.34
C ALA A 236 -20.17 -15.98 -12.91
N GLY A 237 -19.83 -15.59 -14.14
CA GLY A 237 -20.43 -14.45 -14.82
C GLY A 237 -20.04 -13.07 -14.25
N SER A 238 -19.11 -13.01 -13.29
CA SER A 238 -18.62 -11.74 -12.75
C SER A 238 -17.96 -10.86 -13.83
N ARG A 239 -17.99 -9.55 -13.63
CA ARG A 239 -17.36 -8.56 -14.51
C ARG A 239 -16.36 -7.73 -13.72
N ILE A 240 -15.35 -7.23 -14.42
CA ILE A 240 -14.34 -6.33 -13.88
C ILE A 240 -14.58 -4.94 -14.43
N ALA A 241 -14.81 -3.97 -13.56
CA ALA A 241 -14.81 -2.56 -13.93
C ALA A 241 -13.44 -1.98 -13.62
N PHE A 242 -12.75 -1.49 -14.65
CA PHE A 242 -11.52 -0.74 -14.47
C PHE A 242 -11.86 0.72 -14.23
N ASP A 243 -11.00 1.40 -13.47
CA ASP A 243 -11.01 2.84 -13.26
C ASP A 243 -9.55 3.31 -13.43
N ASN A 244 -9.21 3.58 -14.70
CA ASN A 244 -7.84 3.93 -15.07
C ASN A 244 -7.71 5.46 -15.07
N HIS A 245 -6.88 5.98 -14.17
CA HIS A 245 -6.55 7.38 -14.08
C HIS A 245 -5.30 7.67 -14.90
N TYR A 246 -5.48 8.33 -16.05
CA TYR A 246 -4.42 8.70 -16.98
C TYR A 246 -4.09 10.19 -16.93
N HIS A 247 -2.79 10.51 -17.02
CA HIS A 247 -2.28 11.86 -17.19
C HIS A 247 -1.49 12.00 -18.48
N SER A 248 -1.46 13.21 -19.03
CA SER A 248 -0.72 13.53 -20.25
C SER A 248 0.79 13.68 -19.98
N VAL A 249 1.62 13.32 -20.96
CA VAL A 249 3.11 13.31 -20.86
C VAL A 249 3.84 14.01 -22.01
N GLY A 250 3.14 14.80 -22.83
CA GLY A 250 3.71 15.52 -23.97
C GLY A 250 3.78 14.71 -25.27
N GLU A 251 3.34 13.46 -25.27
CA GLU A 251 3.14 12.63 -26.45
C GLU A 251 1.88 11.77 -26.30
N GLU A 252 1.31 11.37 -27.44
CA GLU A 252 0.14 10.49 -27.45
C GLU A 252 0.56 9.05 -27.11
N VAL A 253 -0.08 8.45 -26.11
CA VAL A 253 0.25 7.11 -25.63
C VAL A 253 -1.02 6.27 -25.55
N THR A 254 -1.00 5.10 -26.18
CA THR A 254 -2.09 4.12 -26.03
C THR A 254 -1.79 3.21 -24.85
N ALA A 255 -2.65 3.27 -23.83
CA ALA A 255 -2.56 2.50 -22.60
C ALA A 255 -3.65 1.43 -22.53
N GLN A 256 -3.32 0.31 -21.92
CA GLN A 256 -4.25 -0.75 -21.56
C GLN A 256 -3.81 -1.32 -20.21
N THR A 257 -4.76 -1.69 -19.37
CA THR A 257 -4.49 -2.30 -18.06
C THR A 257 -4.90 -3.77 -18.09
N GLU A 258 -4.04 -4.62 -17.55
CA GLU A 258 -4.27 -6.06 -17.42
C GLU A 258 -4.37 -6.42 -15.94
N LEU A 259 -5.36 -7.24 -15.58
CA LEU A 259 -5.53 -7.85 -14.27
C LEU A 259 -5.20 -9.34 -14.40
N GLY A 260 -4.09 -9.77 -13.80
CA GLY A 260 -3.71 -11.18 -13.64
C GLY A 260 -4.26 -11.73 -12.33
N ILE A 261 -4.89 -12.91 -12.37
CA ILE A 261 -5.51 -13.55 -11.21
C ILE A 261 -4.95 -14.96 -11.04
N TRP A 262 -4.53 -15.28 -9.83
CA TRP A 262 -4.15 -16.64 -9.41
C TRP A 262 -5.23 -17.18 -8.49
N PHE A 263 -5.77 -18.33 -8.85
CA PHE A 263 -6.76 -19.04 -8.07
C PHE A 263 -6.11 -20.07 -7.14
N LEU A 264 -6.81 -20.37 -6.05
CA LEU A 264 -6.59 -21.60 -5.31
C LEU A 264 -6.94 -22.82 -6.17
N PRO A 265 -6.40 -24.01 -5.82
CA PRO A 265 -6.88 -25.28 -6.35
C PRO A 265 -8.40 -25.40 -6.25
N ARG A 266 -9.01 -26.09 -7.21
CA ARG A 266 -10.48 -26.14 -7.36
C ARG A 266 -11.19 -26.83 -6.19
N ASP A 267 -10.49 -27.74 -5.54
CA ASP A 267 -10.90 -28.51 -4.37
C ASP A 267 -10.58 -27.80 -3.04
N GLU A 268 -9.90 -26.65 -3.08
CA GLU A 268 -9.55 -25.88 -1.90
C GLU A 268 -10.55 -24.75 -1.65
N VAL A 269 -11.16 -24.78 -0.47
CA VAL A 269 -12.02 -23.69 0.03
C VAL A 269 -11.30 -23.03 1.20
N PRO A 270 -10.95 -21.73 1.11
CA PRO A 270 -10.27 -21.05 2.20
C PRO A 270 -11.18 -20.94 3.41
N LYS A 271 -10.57 -21.01 4.61
CA LYS A 271 -11.30 -20.88 5.88
C LYS A 271 -11.89 -19.48 6.07
N TYR A 272 -11.23 -18.45 5.55
CA TYR A 272 -11.64 -17.05 5.72
C TYR A 272 -11.77 -16.35 4.37
N ARG A 273 -12.90 -15.68 4.14
CA ARG A 273 -13.11 -14.81 2.98
C ARG A 273 -12.45 -13.45 3.23
N VAL A 274 -11.70 -12.97 2.24
CA VAL A 274 -11.15 -11.62 2.20
C VAL A 274 -12.09 -10.73 1.40
N TYR A 275 -12.44 -9.59 1.96
CA TYR A 275 -13.23 -8.56 1.30
C TYR A 275 -12.70 -7.18 1.67
N SER A 276 -12.97 -6.21 0.81
CA SER A 276 -12.54 -4.82 1.01
C SER A 276 -13.70 -4.03 1.61
N SER A 277 -13.40 -3.14 2.56
CA SER A 277 -14.42 -2.35 3.26
C SER A 277 -14.00 -0.88 3.33
N ALA A 278 -14.91 0.02 2.99
CA ALA A 278 -14.71 1.46 3.11
C ALA A 278 -14.87 1.80 4.58
N LEU A 279 -13.79 2.21 5.23
CA LEU A 279 -13.84 2.64 6.61
C LEU A 279 -14.23 4.11 6.67
N GLY A 280 -15.54 4.34 6.73
CA GLY A 280 -16.13 5.61 7.16
C GLY A 280 -16.04 6.75 6.14
N VAL A 281 -15.76 6.46 4.87
CA VAL A 281 -15.62 7.50 3.81
C VAL A 281 -16.91 8.31 3.67
N GLN A 282 -18.06 7.66 3.58
CA GLN A 282 -19.34 8.35 3.41
C GLN A 282 -19.72 9.20 4.65
N GLN A 283 -19.44 8.69 5.86
CA GLN A 283 -19.65 9.46 7.10
C GLN A 283 -18.71 10.67 7.18
N ALA A 284 -17.44 10.49 6.83
CA ALA A 284 -16.47 11.59 6.80
C ALA A 284 -16.89 12.63 5.76
N MET A 285 -17.27 12.22 4.54
CA MET A 285 -17.70 13.12 3.47
C MET A 285 -18.98 13.88 3.79
N ALA A 286 -19.93 13.26 4.50
CA ALA A 286 -21.16 13.94 4.92
C ALA A 286 -20.92 15.10 5.89
N THR A 287 -19.77 15.12 6.57
CA THR A 287 -19.39 16.18 7.51
C THR A 287 -18.17 16.98 7.05
N LEU A 288 -17.63 16.70 5.86
CA LEU A 288 -16.40 17.28 5.37
C LEU A 288 -16.63 18.72 4.93
N ASP A 289 -16.19 19.65 5.77
CA ASP A 289 -16.12 21.08 5.47
C ASP A 289 -14.75 21.60 5.89
N ILE A 290 -14.05 22.25 4.97
CA ILE A 290 -12.69 22.78 5.19
C ILE A 290 -12.72 24.28 4.87
N PRO A 291 -13.03 25.14 5.86
CA PRO A 291 -13.03 26.58 5.65
C PRO A 291 -11.65 27.10 5.24
N PRO A 292 -11.58 28.15 4.39
CA PRO A 292 -10.31 28.74 3.98
C PRO A 292 -9.43 29.13 5.17
N GLY A 293 -8.16 28.71 5.13
CA GLY A 293 -7.18 29.03 6.17
C GLY A 293 -7.41 28.34 7.53
N LYS A 294 -8.30 27.35 7.61
CA LYS A 294 -8.55 26.57 8.82
C LYS A 294 -8.01 25.16 8.72
N VAL A 295 -7.65 24.62 9.87
CA VAL A 295 -7.39 23.18 10.05
C VAL A 295 -8.67 22.57 10.60
N THR A 296 -9.19 21.56 9.93
CA THR A 296 -10.35 20.79 10.38
C THR A 296 -9.97 19.33 10.55
N VAL A 297 -10.69 18.65 11.44
CA VAL A 297 -10.51 17.23 11.74
C VAL A 297 -11.87 16.57 11.61
N HIS A 298 -11.94 15.49 10.84
CA HIS A 298 -13.15 14.73 10.62
C HIS A 298 -12.94 13.30 11.08
N HIS A 299 -13.98 12.75 11.71
CA HIS A 299 -13.97 11.39 12.25
C HIS A 299 -15.06 10.56 11.57
N ALA A 300 -14.78 9.28 11.41
CA ALA A 300 -15.78 8.31 11.03
C ALA A 300 -15.66 7.03 11.86
N TYR A 301 -16.80 6.40 12.12
CA TYR A 301 -16.92 5.26 13.02
C TYR A 301 -17.65 4.11 12.33
N VAL A 302 -16.97 2.97 12.21
CA VAL A 302 -17.52 1.77 11.57
C VAL A 302 -17.61 0.65 12.60
N PRO A 303 -18.82 0.20 12.97
CA PRO A 303 -18.97 -0.98 13.81
C PRO A 303 -18.62 -2.23 13.03
N ILE A 304 -17.77 -3.08 13.61
CA ILE A 304 -17.42 -4.36 13.02
C ILE A 304 -18.36 -5.43 13.56
N ARG A 305 -19.03 -6.15 12.66
CA ARG A 305 -20.09 -7.12 12.99
C ARG A 305 -19.56 -8.46 13.52
N ALA A 306 -18.28 -8.76 13.27
CA ALA A 306 -17.63 -10.00 13.64
C ALA A 306 -16.14 -9.76 13.98
N PRO A 307 -15.45 -10.71 14.61
CA PRO A 307 -14.00 -10.64 14.77
C PRO A 307 -13.33 -10.63 13.40
N VAL A 308 -12.50 -9.63 13.13
CA VAL A 308 -11.80 -9.48 11.85
C VAL A 308 -10.29 -9.43 12.06
N ARG A 309 -9.57 -9.87 11.03
CA ARG A 309 -8.15 -9.55 10.87
C ARG A 309 -8.04 -8.52 9.75
N ILE A 310 -7.42 -7.39 10.05
CA ILE A 310 -7.10 -6.39 9.03
C ILE A 310 -5.77 -6.84 8.42
N GLU A 311 -5.82 -7.28 7.16
CA GLU A 311 -4.63 -7.68 6.40
C GLU A 311 -3.92 -6.47 5.79
N ASN A 312 -4.70 -5.47 5.42
CA ASN A 312 -4.26 -4.39 4.58
C ASN A 312 -5.05 -3.11 4.88
N TYR A 313 -4.40 -1.96 4.74
CA TYR A 313 -5.01 -0.66 4.91
C TYR A 313 -4.50 0.33 3.87
N GLN A 314 -5.45 0.97 3.18
CA GLN A 314 -5.17 1.97 2.17
C GLN A 314 -5.75 3.33 2.58
N PRO A 315 -4.94 4.21 3.18
CA PRO A 315 -5.35 5.58 3.44
C PRO A 315 -5.35 6.41 2.15
N HIS A 316 -6.50 6.98 1.82
CA HIS A 316 -6.66 7.88 0.66
C HIS A 316 -7.01 9.30 1.08
N MET A 317 -6.26 10.28 0.58
CA MET A 317 -6.49 11.72 0.77
C MET A 317 -6.08 12.50 -0.46
N HIS A 318 -6.81 13.57 -0.78
CA HIS A 318 -6.42 14.51 -1.83
C HIS A 318 -5.43 15.57 -1.28
N MET A 319 -5.08 16.55 -2.11
CA MET A 319 -4.03 17.57 -1.86
C MET A 319 -4.15 18.38 -0.56
N ARG A 320 -5.33 18.41 0.08
CA ARG A 320 -5.54 19.13 1.35
C ARG A 320 -5.38 18.25 2.58
N GLY A 321 -5.36 16.92 2.43
CA GLY A 321 -5.13 15.99 3.53
C GLY A 321 -3.73 16.17 4.12
N LYS A 322 -3.63 16.10 5.45
CA LYS A 322 -2.37 16.26 6.18
C LYS A 322 -1.95 14.98 6.87
N ALA A 323 -2.82 14.41 7.67
CA ALA A 323 -2.61 13.10 8.24
C ALA A 323 -3.91 12.33 8.32
N MET A 324 -3.77 11.02 8.44
CA MET A 324 -4.87 10.11 8.61
C MET A 324 -4.47 9.01 9.57
N SER A 325 -5.27 8.83 10.62
CA SER A 325 -5.12 7.75 11.57
C SER A 325 -6.25 6.75 11.47
N MET A 326 -5.97 5.54 11.93
CA MET A 326 -6.94 4.48 12.16
C MET A 326 -6.73 3.93 13.55
N GLU A 327 -7.84 3.84 14.29
CA GLU A 327 -7.91 3.36 15.66
C GLU A 327 -8.91 2.20 15.78
N ALA A 328 -8.60 1.24 16.65
CA ALA A 328 -9.55 0.22 17.08
C ALA A 328 -10.08 0.55 18.47
N ILE A 329 -11.40 0.67 18.58
CA ILE A 329 -12.14 0.75 19.84
C ILE A 329 -12.58 -0.66 20.20
N LEU A 330 -11.89 -1.25 21.17
CA LEU A 330 -12.10 -2.61 21.63
C LEU A 330 -13.38 -2.72 22.49
N PRO A 331 -13.97 -3.93 22.63
CA PRO A 331 -15.18 -4.15 23.44
C PRO A 331 -15.09 -3.68 24.90
N ASN A 332 -13.87 -3.64 25.45
CA ASN A 332 -13.59 -3.15 26.80
C ASN A 332 -13.46 -1.61 26.88
N GLY A 333 -13.70 -0.88 25.78
CA GLY A 333 -13.56 0.57 25.68
C GLY A 333 -12.13 1.07 25.45
N GLN A 334 -11.13 0.19 25.40
CA GLN A 334 -9.75 0.59 25.08
C GLN A 334 -9.65 1.03 23.62
N VAL A 335 -9.00 2.15 23.40
CA VAL A 335 -8.67 2.66 22.07
C VAL A 335 -7.22 2.32 21.78
N GLN A 336 -6.98 1.75 20.61
CA GLN A 336 -5.65 1.43 20.14
C GLN A 336 -5.39 2.04 18.78
N MET A 337 -4.31 2.81 18.68
CA MET A 337 -3.78 3.28 17.40
C MET A 337 -3.31 2.08 16.57
N LEU A 338 -3.85 1.94 15.36
CA LEU A 338 -3.41 0.94 14.39
C LEU A 338 -2.45 1.54 13.38
N SER A 339 -2.72 2.76 12.91
CA SER A 339 -1.94 3.44 11.87
C SER A 339 -2.06 4.95 12.04
N LEU A 340 -0.97 5.67 11.76
CA LEU A 340 -0.96 7.11 11.53
C LEU A 340 -0.05 7.40 10.33
N ARG A 341 -0.52 8.22 9.40
CA ARG A 341 0.17 8.50 8.13
C ARG A 341 0.10 9.98 7.77
N PHE A 342 1.16 10.52 7.19
CA PHE A 342 1.24 11.92 6.75
C PHE A 342 1.38 12.04 5.22
N GLN A 343 0.41 12.62 4.53
CA GLN A 343 0.47 12.90 3.07
C GLN A 343 0.63 11.67 2.11
N LEU A 344 0.51 11.91 0.79
CA LEU A 344 -0.09 11.11 -0.33
C LEU A 344 0.07 9.57 -0.41
N ALA A 345 -0.95 8.90 -0.97
CA ALA A 345 -1.29 7.45 -0.92
C ALA A 345 -0.22 6.43 -1.36
N CYS A 346 -0.05 5.39 -0.54
CA CYS A 346 0.44 4.06 -0.88
C CYS A 346 -0.02 3.12 0.26
N GLU A 347 -0.39 1.91 -0.10
CA GLU A 347 -1.04 0.92 0.76
C GLU A 347 -0.07 0.21 1.72
N LEU A 348 -0.57 -0.23 2.88
CA LEU A 348 0.20 -0.80 3.99
C LEU A 348 -0.36 -2.14 4.46
N ARG A 349 0.46 -3.21 4.42
CA ARG A 349 0.07 -4.53 4.94
C ARG A 349 0.24 -4.59 6.45
N LEU A 350 -0.87 -4.76 7.18
CA LEU A 350 -0.89 -4.80 8.65
C LEU A 350 -1.02 -6.23 9.15
N TYR A 351 -0.47 -6.49 10.35
CA TYR A 351 -0.83 -7.68 11.13
C TYR A 351 -1.20 -7.35 12.56
N ARG A 352 -2.51 -7.41 12.85
CA ARG A 352 -2.95 -7.67 14.22
C ARG A 352 -4.28 -8.42 14.24
N ARG A 353 -4.32 -9.50 15.01
CA ARG A 353 -5.54 -10.26 15.28
C ARG A 353 -6.37 -9.46 16.28
N LEU A 354 -7.49 -8.88 15.87
CA LEU A 354 -8.47 -8.34 16.82
C LEU A 354 -9.30 -9.52 17.33
N GLY A 355 -8.89 -10.07 18.47
CA GLY A 355 -9.61 -11.16 19.12
C GLY A 355 -10.91 -10.66 19.73
N ALA A 356 -12.05 -11.14 19.24
CA ALA A 356 -13.30 -11.18 19.99
C ALA A 356 -13.90 -12.58 19.77
N CYS A 357 -14.40 -13.22 20.82
CA CYS A 357 -15.19 -14.44 20.69
C CYS A 357 -16.66 -14.02 20.75
N ALA A 358 -17.45 -14.38 19.73
CA ALA A 358 -18.90 -14.25 19.78
C ALA A 358 -19.50 -15.61 20.18
N ALA A 359 -20.22 -15.63 21.31
CA ALA A 359 -21.12 -16.72 21.65
C ALA A 359 -22.45 -16.50 20.93
N SER A 360 -22.81 -17.40 20.02
CA SER A 360 -24.12 -17.44 19.38
C SER A 360 -25.18 -17.94 20.36
N ARG A 361 -26.27 -17.20 20.56
CA ARG A 361 -27.56 -17.79 20.95
C ARG A 361 -28.62 -17.36 19.95
N HIS A 362 -29.19 -18.36 19.29
CA HIS A 362 -30.51 -18.30 18.66
C HIS A 362 -31.54 -17.89 19.71
N ASP A 363 -32.40 -16.93 19.38
CA ASP A 363 -33.67 -16.74 20.06
C ASP A 363 -34.81 -16.92 19.05
N ASP A 364 -35.68 -17.88 19.36
CA ASP A 364 -37.04 -18.02 18.85
C ASP A 364 -37.99 -17.45 19.94
N PRO A 365 -39.11 -16.76 19.62
CA PRO A 365 -39.71 -15.83 20.56
C PRO A 365 -41.00 -16.36 21.19
N HIS A 366 -41.05 -16.65 22.49
CA HIS A 366 -42.34 -16.67 23.23
C HIS A 366 -42.19 -16.41 24.75
N HIS A 367 -42.85 -15.33 25.21
CA HIS A 367 -43.61 -15.16 26.47
C HIS A 367 -43.03 -15.57 27.85
N GLY A 368 -43.11 -14.64 28.82
CA GLY A 368 -43.45 -14.98 30.22
C GLY A 368 -42.65 -14.29 31.33
N MET A 369 -43.30 -13.40 32.09
CA MET A 369 -42.84 -12.80 33.35
C MET A 369 -42.61 -13.84 34.47
N ALA A 370 -41.64 -13.61 35.38
CA ALA A 370 -41.81 -13.65 36.85
C ALA A 370 -40.49 -13.46 37.64
N ARG A 371 -40.58 -12.78 38.79
CA ARG A 371 -39.54 -12.59 39.83
C ARG A 371 -39.47 -13.80 40.78
N GLN A 372 -38.30 -14.08 41.40
CA GLN A 372 -38.18 -14.27 42.86
C GLN A 372 -36.72 -14.43 43.37
N HIS A 373 -36.53 -14.04 44.63
CA HIS A 373 -35.30 -14.03 45.44
C HIS A 373 -34.93 -15.41 46.04
N GLY A 374 -33.63 -15.64 46.32
CA GLY A 374 -33.17 -16.68 47.23
C GLY A 374 -31.67 -16.57 47.55
N ARG A 375 -31.31 -16.54 48.84
CA ARG A 375 -29.94 -16.46 49.39
C ARG A 375 -29.31 -17.86 49.50
N GLY A 376 -28.00 -17.98 49.28
CA GLY A 376 -27.17 -19.14 49.60
C GLY A 376 -25.68 -18.79 49.47
N SER A 377 -24.87 -19.22 50.44
CA SER A 377 -23.51 -18.71 50.72
C SER A 377 -22.39 -19.73 50.46
N TRP A 378 -21.20 -19.20 50.10
CA TRP A 378 -19.84 -19.79 50.11
C TRP A 378 -19.50 -20.91 49.12
N GLN A 379 -18.58 -20.68 48.15
CA GLN A 379 -17.12 -20.84 48.28
C GLN A 379 -16.41 -20.54 46.94
N SER A 380 -15.14 -20.18 47.06
CA SER A 380 -14.18 -19.68 46.06
C SER A 380 -14.02 -20.51 44.78
N GLY A 381 -13.96 -19.83 43.64
CA GLY A 381 -13.49 -20.33 42.36
C GLY A 381 -13.47 -19.20 41.34
N CYS A 382 -12.35 -19.02 40.66
CA CYS A 382 -12.03 -17.93 39.74
C CYS A 382 -13.04 -17.73 38.60
N ASP A 383 -12.90 -16.55 37.98
CA ASP A 383 -13.36 -16.14 36.65
C ASP A 383 -14.68 -15.36 36.59
N ALA A 384 -14.55 -14.07 36.91
CA ALA A 384 -15.49 -13.04 36.48
C ALA A 384 -15.43 -12.89 34.96
N VAL A 385 -16.35 -13.57 34.27
CA VAL A 385 -16.68 -13.31 32.85
C VAL A 385 -17.38 -11.94 32.77
N GLY A 386 -16.61 -10.92 32.41
CA GLY A 386 -17.15 -9.64 31.96
C GLY A 386 -17.73 -9.80 30.55
N ARG A 387 -19.06 -9.91 30.46
CA ARG A 387 -19.81 -9.60 29.24
C ARG A 387 -19.52 -8.15 28.84
N LEU A 388 -19.40 -7.85 27.55
CA LEU A 388 -19.84 -6.60 26.88
C LEU A 388 -19.40 -6.55 25.40
N GLY A 389 -20.35 -6.29 24.50
CA GLY A 389 -20.26 -5.22 23.48
C GLY A 389 -19.52 -5.43 22.15
N THR A 390 -20.12 -4.91 21.07
CA THR A 390 -19.60 -4.77 19.70
C THR A 390 -18.35 -3.87 19.59
N THR A 391 -17.39 -4.24 18.73
CA THR A 391 -16.17 -3.46 18.40
C THR A 391 -16.46 -2.34 17.39
N GLN A 392 -15.83 -1.17 17.51
CA GLN A 392 -15.88 -0.07 16.54
C GLN A 392 -14.47 0.32 16.06
N LEU A 393 -14.30 0.67 14.79
CA LEU A 393 -13.08 1.33 14.29
C LEU A 393 -13.34 2.82 14.14
N ARG A 394 -12.39 3.66 14.57
CA ARG A 394 -12.41 5.12 14.38
C ARG A 394 -11.30 5.51 13.42
N ARG A 395 -11.60 6.42 12.49
CA ARG A 395 -10.61 6.99 11.56
C ARG A 395 -10.62 8.50 11.73
N ASP A 396 -9.46 9.11 11.98
CA ASP A 396 -9.34 10.56 12.11
C ASP A 396 -8.46 11.14 10.99
N VAL A 397 -8.85 12.27 10.44
CA VAL A 397 -7.97 13.08 9.56
C VAL A 397 -7.43 14.23 10.39
N SER A 398 -6.22 14.13 10.91
CA SER A 398 -5.61 15.16 11.78
C SER A 398 -4.31 15.71 11.18
N ARG A 399 -3.68 16.72 11.80
CA ARG A 399 -2.27 17.09 11.54
C ARG A 399 -1.53 16.91 12.87
N ALA A 400 -0.36 16.26 12.86
CA ALA A 400 0.57 16.25 13.98
C ALA A 400 1.46 17.50 13.95
N ARG A 401 1.87 17.96 15.14
CA ARG A 401 2.75 19.12 15.30
C ARG A 401 4.16 18.82 14.78
N GLU A 402 4.68 19.72 13.95
CA GLU A 402 6.14 19.83 13.74
C GLU A 402 6.81 20.26 15.06
N PRO A 403 8.04 19.80 15.35
CA PRO A 403 8.84 20.35 16.43
C PRO A 403 9.24 21.79 16.10
N ASP A 404 9.08 22.66 17.08
CA ASP A 404 9.33 24.10 17.05
C ASP A 404 10.80 24.38 16.71
N VAL A 405 11.07 24.93 15.52
CA VAL A 405 12.35 25.58 15.23
C VAL A 405 12.16 27.05 15.59
N SER A 406 12.52 27.37 16.84
CA SER A 406 12.76 28.73 17.28
C SER A 406 14.02 29.27 16.60
N ASP A 407 13.90 30.42 15.94
CA ASP A 407 14.95 31.46 15.83
C ASP A 407 14.22 32.77 15.46
N GLY A 408 14.44 33.92 16.10
CA GLY A 408 15.62 34.34 16.83
C GLY A 408 16.54 35.13 15.92
#